data_AF-A0AAN9YSD1-F1
#
_entry.id   AF-A0AAN9YSD1-F1
#
_cell.length_a   1.000
_cell.length_b   1.000
_cell.length_c   1.000
_cell.angle_alpha   90.00
_cell.angle_beta   90.00
_cell.angle_gamma   90.00
#
_symmetry.space_group_name_H-M   'P 1'
#
loop_
_entity.id
_entity.type
_entity.pdbx_description
1 polymer ?
#
loop_
_entity_poly.entity_id
_entity_poly.type
_entity_poly.pdbx_seq_one_letter_code
_entity_poly.pdbx_strand_id
1 'polypeptide(L)'
;MEPKTGLVLGYNGVHPFSKVKISGRASVQELLGTLLDPLEPFFSPLKARVKCPGATAVRFDQTASEVEGICRPLWGLAFLLAGDGKYHGTEWWIQGIKSGTDPENPEFWGYPRDNDQRMVEMCPFDIANHKLGYALAVAPEIWNALNEKERGNVEKWLGNSINEKK
;
A
#
# COMPACT_ATOMS: atom_id res chain seq x y z
N MET A 1 17.88 3.29 -13.59
CA MET A 1 18.19 2.23 -12.60
C MET A 1 17.75 0.92 -13.20
N GLU A 2 18.62 -0.10 -13.21
CA GLU A 2 18.22 -1.43 -13.66
C GLU A 2 16.98 -1.90 -12.88
N PRO A 3 16.01 -2.58 -13.52
CA PRO A 3 14.89 -3.17 -12.80
C PRO A 3 15.47 -4.18 -11.80
N LYS A 4 15.39 -3.86 -10.51
CA LYS A 4 15.82 -4.78 -9.45
C LYS A 4 15.06 -6.09 -9.64
N THR A 5 15.78 -7.19 -9.88
CA THR A 5 15.15 -8.51 -9.94
C THR A 5 14.47 -8.79 -8.60
N GLY A 6 13.20 -9.24 -8.63
CA GLY A 6 12.45 -9.65 -7.45
C GLY A 6 13.25 -10.60 -6.56
N LEU A 7 13.10 -10.50 -5.24
CA LEU A 7 13.74 -11.44 -4.30
C LEU A 7 13.19 -12.85 -4.55
N VAL A 8 13.98 -13.70 -5.20
CA VAL A 8 13.66 -15.12 -5.41
C VAL A 8 14.36 -15.95 -4.35
N LEU A 9 13.57 -16.47 -3.40
CA LEU A 9 14.07 -17.40 -2.40
C LEU A 9 13.81 -18.84 -2.87
N GLY A 10 14.88 -19.63 -3.00
CA GLY A 10 14.77 -21.07 -3.17
C GLY A 10 14.36 -21.77 -1.87
N TYR A 11 14.17 -23.10 -1.92
CA TYR A 11 13.75 -23.91 -0.76
C TYR A 11 14.69 -23.76 0.47
N ASN A 12 15.98 -23.50 0.23
CA ASN A 12 16.98 -23.28 1.28
C ASN A 12 17.29 -21.78 1.53
N GLY A 13 16.52 -20.87 0.92
CA GLY A 13 16.73 -19.43 1.02
C GLY A 13 16.17 -18.89 2.33
N VAL A 14 17.03 -18.32 3.17
CA VAL A 14 16.60 -17.65 4.41
C VAL A 14 16.16 -16.23 4.07
N HIS A 15 14.88 -15.91 4.32
CA HIS A 15 14.34 -14.56 4.12
C HIS A 15 15.09 -13.55 5.00
N PRO A 16 15.45 -12.35 4.48
CA PRO A 16 16.14 -11.33 5.26
C PRO A 16 15.47 -10.98 6.60
N PHE A 17 14.13 -10.97 6.62
CA PHE A 17 13.32 -10.93 7.85
C PHE A 17 13.81 -11.84 8.98
N SER A 18 14.12 -13.11 8.69
CA SER A 18 14.55 -14.09 9.69
C SER A 18 15.97 -13.88 10.19
N LYS A 19 16.75 -12.99 9.56
CA LYS A 19 18.13 -12.67 9.96
C LYS A 19 18.19 -11.51 10.95
N VAL A 20 17.13 -10.70 11.04
CA VAL A 20 17.07 -9.55 11.93
C VAL A 20 16.81 -10.03 13.36
N LYS A 21 17.75 -9.75 14.27
CA LYS A 21 17.59 -10.04 15.70
C LYS A 21 16.83 -8.91 16.37
N ILE A 22 15.61 -9.20 16.82
CA ILE A 22 14.76 -8.22 17.50
C ILE A 22 15.29 -7.97 18.91
N SER A 23 15.81 -6.78 19.17
CA SER A 23 16.38 -6.36 20.46
C SER A 23 15.89 -4.99 20.93
N GLY A 24 15.38 -4.15 20.03
CA GLY A 24 14.87 -2.82 20.34
C GLY A 24 14.19 -2.13 19.16
N ARG A 25 13.83 -0.85 19.32
CA ARG A 25 13.09 -0.08 18.30
C ARG A 25 13.76 -0.13 16.93
N ALA A 26 15.06 0.13 16.87
CA ALA A 26 15.83 0.13 15.61
C ALA A 26 15.76 -1.22 14.86
N SER A 27 15.82 -2.35 15.58
CA SER A 27 15.72 -3.68 14.96
C SER A 27 14.32 -3.96 14.38
N VAL A 28 13.26 -3.40 14.97
CA VAL A 28 11.90 -3.53 14.42
C VAL A 28 11.72 -2.65 13.18
N GLN A 29 12.34 -1.48 13.16
CA GLN A 29 12.38 -0.61 11.98
C GLN A 29 13.12 -1.27 10.81
N GLU A 30 14.27 -1.90 11.10
CA GLU A 30 15.03 -2.70 10.13
C GLU A 30 14.22 -3.89 9.62
N LEU A 31 13.53 -4.61 10.52
CA LEU A 31 12.66 -5.74 10.16
C LEU A 31 11.60 -5.34 9.14
N LEU A 32 10.96 -4.19 9.32
CA LEU A 32 9.99 -3.69 8.35
C LEU A 32 10.63 -3.38 7.00
N GLY A 33 11.82 -2.78 6.97
CA GLY A 33 12.58 -2.57 5.74
C GLY A 33 12.76 -3.86 4.95
N THR A 34 13.12 -4.96 5.63
CA THR A 34 13.28 -6.27 4.97
C THR A 34 12.01 -6.86 4.36
N LEU A 35 10.83 -6.38 4.75
CA LEU A 35 9.54 -6.76 4.18
C LEU A 35 9.11 -5.84 3.02
N LEU A 36 9.53 -4.56 3.06
CA LEU A 36 9.19 -3.57 2.04
C LEU A 36 10.14 -3.63 0.83
N ASP A 37 11.44 -3.87 1.05
CA ASP A 37 12.45 -3.91 -0.01
C ASP A 37 12.11 -4.90 -1.15
N PRO A 38 11.62 -6.13 -0.86
CA PRO A 38 11.26 -7.08 -1.91
C PRO A 38 10.07 -6.66 -2.78
N LEU A 39 9.28 -5.67 -2.36
CA LEU A 39 8.12 -5.18 -3.10
C LEU A 39 8.49 -4.17 -4.18
N GLU A 40 9.67 -3.54 -4.09
CA GLU A 40 10.15 -2.51 -5.01
C GLU A 40 10.05 -2.90 -6.51
N PRO A 41 10.39 -4.14 -6.91
CA PRO A 41 10.29 -4.59 -8.30
C PRO A 41 8.87 -4.77 -8.82
N PHE A 42 7.90 -4.90 -7.92
CA PHE A 42 6.53 -5.27 -8.22
C PHE A 42 5.58 -4.07 -8.30
N PHE A 43 6.10 -2.86 -8.06
CA PHE A 43 5.33 -1.65 -8.27
C PHE A 43 5.00 -1.45 -9.76
N SER A 44 3.79 -0.99 -10.02
CA SER A 44 3.35 -0.51 -11.33
C SER A 44 4.15 0.72 -11.79
N PRO A 45 4.11 1.08 -13.09
CA PRO A 45 4.81 2.24 -13.63
C PRO A 45 4.53 3.56 -12.89
N LEU A 46 3.27 3.80 -12.50
CA LEU A 46 2.89 5.00 -11.72
C LEU A 46 2.88 4.76 -10.21
N LYS A 47 3.40 3.61 -9.78
CA LYS A 47 3.51 3.17 -8.37
C LYS A 47 2.18 3.04 -7.64
N ALA A 48 1.03 3.14 -8.32
CA ALA A 48 -0.28 3.05 -7.68
C ALA A 48 -0.61 1.62 -7.22
N ARG A 49 0.06 0.60 -7.76
CA ARG A 49 -0.30 -0.81 -7.56
C ARG A 49 0.94 -1.64 -7.30
N VAL A 50 0.82 -2.69 -6.49
CA VAL A 50 1.90 -3.66 -6.26
C VAL A 50 1.41 -5.04 -6.67
N LYS A 51 2.01 -5.59 -7.73
CA LYS A 51 1.65 -6.90 -8.28
C LYS A 51 2.60 -7.98 -7.78
N CYS A 52 2.28 -8.56 -6.63
CA CYS A 52 3.07 -9.67 -6.09
C CYS A 52 2.98 -10.91 -7.01
N PRO A 53 4.11 -11.56 -7.34
CA PRO A 53 4.14 -12.78 -8.14
C PRO A 53 3.59 -13.97 -7.34
N GLY A 54 2.99 -14.94 -8.04
CA GLY A 54 2.40 -16.14 -7.42
C GLY A 54 0.88 -16.16 -7.36
N ALA A 55 0.19 -15.42 -8.25
CA ALA A 55 -1.26 -15.36 -8.32
C ALA A 55 -1.92 -16.76 -8.41
N THR A 56 -2.47 -17.23 -7.29
CA THR A 56 -3.39 -18.38 -7.20
C THR A 56 -4.83 -17.95 -6.94
N ALA A 57 -5.15 -16.67 -7.09
CA ALA A 57 -6.50 -16.15 -6.86
C ALA A 57 -7.40 -16.40 -8.09
N VAL A 58 -8.10 -17.54 -8.11
CA VAL A 58 -9.04 -17.92 -9.18
C VAL A 58 -10.41 -17.22 -9.03
N ARG A 59 -10.57 -16.24 -8.11
CA ARG A 59 -11.91 -15.67 -7.77
C ARG A 59 -12.01 -14.17 -7.44
N PHE A 60 -10.94 -13.38 -7.48
CA PHE A 60 -11.01 -11.94 -7.16
C PHE A 60 -10.55 -11.05 -8.33
N ASP A 61 -11.11 -9.84 -8.43
CA ASP A 61 -10.66 -8.83 -9.39
C ASP A 61 -9.17 -8.55 -9.17
N GLN A 62 -8.38 -8.70 -10.23
CA GLN A 62 -6.93 -8.56 -10.19
C GLN A 62 -6.53 -7.16 -9.70
N THR A 63 -7.33 -6.14 -10.03
CA THR A 63 -7.15 -4.77 -9.57
C THR A 63 -7.25 -4.66 -8.04
N ALA A 64 -8.25 -5.32 -7.43
CA ALA A 64 -8.44 -5.32 -5.98
C ALA A 64 -7.25 -5.96 -5.25
N SER A 65 -6.73 -7.08 -5.78
CA SER A 65 -5.55 -7.76 -5.22
C SER A 65 -4.29 -6.90 -5.30
N GLU A 66 -4.13 -6.12 -6.36
CA GLU A 66 -2.99 -5.21 -6.56
C GLU A 66 -3.07 -3.97 -5.64
N VAL A 67 -4.29 -3.49 -5.33
CA VAL A 67 -4.54 -2.42 -4.34
C VAL A 67 -4.25 -2.92 -2.92
N GLU A 68 -4.60 -4.15 -2.56
CA GLU A 68 -4.19 -4.71 -1.26
C GLU A 68 -2.66 -4.80 -1.13
N GLY A 69 -1.98 -5.12 -2.23
CA GLY A 69 -0.53 -5.20 -2.31
C GLY A 69 0.16 -3.89 -1.93
N ILE A 70 -0.48 -2.74 -2.17
CA ILE A 70 0.04 -1.43 -1.76
C ILE A 70 -0.51 -0.98 -0.40
N CYS A 71 -1.80 -1.20 -0.09
CA CYS A 71 -2.38 -0.69 1.14
C CYS A 71 -1.94 -1.46 2.39
N ARG A 72 -1.70 -2.78 2.30
CA ARG A 72 -1.22 -3.59 3.44
C ARG A 72 0.15 -3.15 3.95
N PRO A 73 1.17 -2.98 3.10
CA PRO A 73 2.48 -2.53 3.57
C PRO A 73 2.50 -1.04 3.90
N LEU A 74 1.64 -0.21 3.28
CA LEU A 74 1.48 1.20 3.63
C LEU A 74 1.13 1.38 5.11
N TRP A 75 0.33 0.49 5.69
CA TRP A 75 0.00 0.55 7.11
C TRP A 75 1.24 0.36 8.01
N GLY A 76 2.12 -0.59 7.65
CA GLY A 76 3.40 -0.77 8.33
C GLY A 76 4.31 0.44 8.17
N LEU A 77 4.39 1.00 6.96
CA LEU A 77 5.14 2.23 6.69
C LEU A 77 4.64 3.41 7.52
N ALA A 78 3.33 3.54 7.68
CA ALA A 78 2.75 4.62 8.48
C ALA A 78 3.17 4.54 9.96
N PHE A 79 3.19 3.34 10.54
CA PHE A 79 3.71 3.16 11.91
C PHE A 79 5.21 3.46 12.01
N LEU A 80 5.98 3.13 10.98
CA LEU A 80 7.39 3.46 10.93
C LEU A 80 7.60 4.97 10.96
N LEU A 81 6.87 5.72 10.11
CA LEU A 81 6.94 7.17 10.04
C LEU A 81 6.43 7.84 11.33
N ALA A 82 5.32 7.33 11.91
CA ALA A 82 4.80 7.80 13.20
C ALA A 82 5.81 7.57 14.34
N GLY A 83 6.67 6.55 14.20
CA GLY A 83 7.78 6.26 15.10
C GLY A 83 9.11 6.86 14.64
N ASP A 84 9.14 8.03 13.99
CA ASP A 84 10.35 8.73 13.51
C ASP A 84 11.31 7.88 12.67
N GLY A 85 10.83 6.76 12.15
CA GLY A 85 11.59 5.84 11.32
C GLY A 85 11.56 6.33 9.89
N LYS A 86 12.68 6.16 9.19
CA LYS A 86 12.78 6.56 7.78
C LYS A 86 12.86 5.33 6.91
N TYR A 87 12.14 5.36 5.81
CA TYR A 87 12.23 4.37 4.74
C TYR A 87 12.59 5.08 3.44
N HIS A 88 13.56 4.53 2.70
CA HIS A 88 14.06 5.16 1.48
C HIS A 88 13.00 5.23 0.38
N GLY A 89 12.09 4.25 0.34
CA GLY A 89 11.03 4.17 -0.67
C GLY A 89 9.76 4.94 -0.33
N THR A 90 9.72 5.74 0.75
CA THR A 90 8.51 6.49 1.17
C THR A 90 7.91 7.33 0.04
N GLU A 91 8.76 7.92 -0.81
CA GLU A 91 8.33 8.71 -1.96
C GLU A 91 7.51 7.89 -2.97
N TRP A 92 7.87 6.62 -3.20
CA TRP A 92 7.12 5.73 -4.10
C TRP A 92 5.72 5.43 -3.57
N TRP A 93 5.58 5.29 -2.25
CA TRP A 93 4.28 5.08 -1.61
C TRP A 93 3.40 6.32 -1.71
N ILE A 94 3.98 7.51 -1.49
CA ILE A 94 3.28 8.79 -1.67
C ILE A 94 2.84 8.96 -3.13
N GLN A 95 3.73 8.68 -4.09
CA GLN A 95 3.41 8.71 -5.52
C GLN A 95 2.30 7.70 -5.88
N GLY A 96 2.31 6.53 -5.24
CA GLY A 96 1.27 5.52 -5.42
C GLY A 96 -0.10 5.97 -4.93
N ILE A 97 -0.17 6.62 -3.76
CA ILE A 97 -1.42 7.21 -3.24
C ILE A 97 -1.92 8.29 -4.20
N LYS A 98 -1.04 9.17 -4.69
CA LYS A 98 -1.40 10.23 -5.64
C LYS A 98 -1.99 9.66 -6.92
N SER A 99 -1.30 8.70 -7.52
CA SER A 99 -1.72 8.08 -8.78
C SER A 99 -2.95 7.19 -8.63
N GLY A 100 -3.09 6.51 -7.48
CA GLY A 100 -4.21 5.62 -7.20
C GLY A 100 -5.51 6.32 -6.84
N THR A 101 -5.44 7.53 -6.29
CA THR A 101 -6.63 8.33 -5.92
C THR A 101 -7.03 9.35 -6.97
N ASP A 102 -6.22 9.56 -8.01
CA ASP A 102 -6.52 10.46 -9.12
C ASP A 102 -7.42 9.79 -10.18
N PRO A 103 -8.69 10.25 -10.38
CA PRO A 103 -9.60 9.66 -11.35
C PRO A 103 -9.16 9.83 -12.81
N GLU A 104 -8.28 10.79 -13.09
CA GLU A 104 -7.74 11.03 -14.44
C GLU A 104 -6.56 10.09 -14.76
N ASN A 105 -6.07 9.36 -13.75
CA ASN A 105 -4.92 8.50 -13.89
C ASN A 105 -5.32 7.09 -14.39
N PRO A 106 -4.60 6.50 -15.37
CA PRO A 106 -4.88 5.15 -15.85
C PRO A 106 -4.77 4.07 -14.76
N GLU A 107 -4.01 4.31 -13.69
CA GLU A 107 -3.88 3.37 -12.56
C GLU A 107 -4.84 3.66 -11.39
N PHE A 108 -5.84 4.54 -11.59
CA PHE A 108 -6.88 4.84 -10.60
C PHE A 108 -7.46 3.56 -9.97
N TRP A 109 -7.62 3.57 -8.66
CA TRP A 109 -8.10 2.42 -7.89
C TRP A 109 -9.59 2.15 -8.07
N GLY A 110 -10.33 3.10 -8.64
CA GLY A 110 -11.79 3.03 -8.72
C GLY A 110 -12.44 3.48 -7.40
N TYR A 111 -13.73 3.81 -7.48
CA TYR A 111 -14.55 3.99 -6.28
C TYR A 111 -15.18 2.65 -5.89
N PRO A 112 -15.25 2.31 -4.59
CA PRO A 112 -16.02 1.15 -4.17
C PRO A 112 -17.49 1.35 -4.54
N ARG A 113 -18.08 0.38 -5.23
CA ARG A 113 -19.50 0.41 -5.60
C ARG A 113 -20.28 -0.49 -4.64
N ASP A 114 -21.36 0.05 -4.10
CA ASP A 114 -22.42 -0.70 -3.42
C ASP A 114 -23.12 -1.58 -4.45
N ASN A 115 -22.71 -2.84 -4.52
CA ASN A 115 -23.55 -3.99 -4.89
C ASN A 115 -22.66 -5.22 -4.96
N ASP A 116 -22.50 -5.91 -3.84
CA ASP A 116 -22.95 -7.29 -3.77
C ASP A 116 -22.83 -7.81 -2.34
N GLN A 117 -23.56 -8.89 -2.08
CA GLN A 117 -23.62 -9.67 -0.86
C GLN A 117 -22.30 -10.40 -0.52
N ARG A 118 -21.17 -9.72 -0.74
CA ARG A 118 -19.79 -10.06 -0.37
C ARG A 118 -19.22 -9.03 0.62
N MET A 119 -20.08 -8.23 1.25
CA MET A 119 -19.73 -7.40 2.41
C MET A 119 -19.15 -8.21 3.59
N VAL A 120 -19.29 -9.53 3.59
CA VAL A 120 -18.63 -10.41 4.57
C VAL A 120 -17.19 -10.78 4.17
N GLU A 121 -16.80 -10.55 2.90
CA GLU A 121 -15.45 -10.69 2.34
C GLU A 121 -14.86 -9.36 1.83
N MET A 122 -15.40 -8.22 2.27
CA MET A 122 -15.10 -6.82 1.88
C MET A 122 -13.66 -6.33 2.14
N CYS A 123 -12.74 -7.24 2.41
CA CYS A 123 -11.40 -6.98 2.95
C CYS A 123 -10.45 -6.12 2.10
N PRO A 124 -10.54 -6.01 0.75
CA PRO A 124 -9.55 -5.21 0.02
C PRO A 124 -9.73 -3.69 0.18
N PHE A 125 -10.87 -3.16 -0.26
CA PHE A 125 -11.07 -1.72 -0.41
C PHE A 125 -11.48 -1.05 0.90
N ASP A 126 -12.37 -1.65 1.69
CA ASP A 126 -12.73 -1.12 3.00
C ASP A 126 -11.51 -1.11 3.94
N ILE A 127 -10.73 -2.19 3.96
CA ILE A 127 -9.50 -2.21 4.76
C ILE A 127 -8.43 -1.31 4.12
N ALA A 128 -8.35 -1.17 2.79
CA ALA A 128 -7.46 -0.18 2.16
C ALA A 128 -7.82 1.26 2.56
N ASN A 129 -9.11 1.60 2.59
CA ASN A 129 -9.64 2.87 3.07
C ASN A 129 -9.26 3.11 4.53
N HIS A 130 -9.51 2.14 5.40
CA HIS A 130 -9.14 2.22 6.81
C HIS A 130 -7.63 2.37 7.01
N LYS A 131 -6.83 1.60 6.27
CA LYS A 131 -5.35 1.67 6.33
C LYS A 131 -4.83 3.00 5.81
N LEU A 132 -5.39 3.53 4.74
CA LEU A 132 -5.01 4.84 4.18
C LEU A 132 -5.41 5.97 5.13
N GLY A 133 -6.66 5.98 5.61
CA GLY A 133 -7.13 6.98 6.57
C GLY A 133 -6.31 6.96 7.86
N TYR A 134 -5.98 5.79 8.38
CA TYR A 134 -5.08 5.64 9.52
C TYR A 134 -3.67 6.14 9.20
N ALA A 135 -3.12 5.78 8.03
CA ALA A 135 -1.79 6.21 7.63
C ALA A 135 -1.67 7.73 7.55
N LEU A 136 -2.70 8.41 7.02
CA LEU A 136 -2.76 9.87 6.99
C LEU A 136 -2.88 10.49 8.38
N ALA A 137 -3.58 9.83 9.31
CA ALA A 137 -3.73 10.30 10.67
C ALA A 137 -2.43 10.19 11.49
N VAL A 138 -1.64 9.12 11.29
CA VAL A 138 -0.44 8.86 12.09
C VAL A 138 0.86 9.37 11.46
N ALA A 139 0.90 9.52 10.13
CA ALA A 139 2.07 10.00 9.40
C ALA A 139 1.73 11.32 8.66
N PRO A 140 1.79 12.47 9.36
CA PRO A 140 1.46 13.77 8.76
C PRO A 140 2.40 14.13 7.59
N GLU A 141 3.58 13.53 7.52
CA GLU A 141 4.51 13.67 6.39
C GLU A 141 3.88 13.24 5.05
N ILE A 142 3.07 12.18 5.05
CA ILE A 142 2.36 11.70 3.86
C ILE A 142 1.35 12.75 3.42
N TRP A 143 0.54 13.27 4.34
CA TRP A 143 -0.46 14.30 4.06
C TRP A 143 0.15 15.63 3.62
N ASN A 144 1.25 16.04 4.25
CA ASN A 144 1.96 17.27 3.93
C ASN A 144 2.62 17.23 2.53
N ALA A 145 3.00 16.04 2.06
CA ALA A 145 3.53 15.85 0.70
C ALA A 145 2.46 15.89 -0.40
N LEU A 146 1.16 15.91 -0.04
CA LEU A 146 0.05 16.06 -0.98
C LEU A 146 -0.27 17.55 -1.21
N ASN A 147 -0.49 17.91 -2.48
CA ASN A 147 -1.03 19.21 -2.88
C ASN A 147 -2.56 19.27 -2.66
N GLU A 148 -3.17 20.46 -2.81
CA GLU A 148 -4.61 20.65 -2.56
C GLU A 148 -5.50 19.77 -3.45
N LYS A 149 -5.13 19.58 -4.74
CA LYS A 149 -5.87 18.70 -5.66
C LYS A 149 -5.80 17.25 -5.20
N GLU A 150 -4.61 16.77 -4.82
CA GLU A 150 -4.37 15.41 -4.35
C GLU A 150 -5.08 15.13 -3.03
N ARG A 151 -5.08 16.08 -2.08
CA ARG A 151 -5.85 15.96 -0.83
C ARG A 151 -7.34 15.84 -1.11
N GLY A 152 -7.86 16.69 -1.99
CA GLY A 152 -9.27 16.61 -2.39
C GLY A 152 -9.63 15.30 -3.09
N ASN A 153 -8.71 14.72 -3.87
CA ASN A 153 -8.90 13.41 -4.50
C ASN A 153 -8.90 12.27 -3.46
N VAL A 154 -7.97 12.29 -2.50
CA VAL A 154 -7.91 11.34 -1.39
C VAL A 154 -9.16 11.44 -0.51
N GLU A 155 -9.60 12.64 -0.16
CA GLU A 155 -10.82 12.87 0.61
C GLU A 155 -12.07 12.37 -0.13
N LYS A 156 -12.18 12.63 -1.44
CA LYS A 156 -13.27 12.10 -2.26
C LYS A 156 -13.23 10.58 -2.33
N TRP A 157 -12.04 9.99 -2.43
CA TRP A 157 -11.89 8.54 -2.48
C TRP A 157 -12.29 7.88 -1.15
N LEU A 158 -11.85 8.44 -0.02
CA LEU A 158 -12.26 8.00 1.33
C LEU A 158 -13.75 8.26 1.60
N GLY A 159 -14.28 9.41 1.18
CA GLY A 159 -15.65 9.86 1.45
C GLY A 159 -16.71 9.15 0.61
N ASN A 160 -16.43 8.92 -0.68
CA ASN A 160 -17.34 8.18 -1.58
C ASN A 160 -17.52 6.72 -1.14
N SER A 161 -16.60 6.19 -0.32
CA SER A 161 -16.68 4.84 0.22
C SER A 161 -17.67 4.69 1.39
N ILE A 162 -18.03 5.79 2.07
CA ILE A 162 -18.81 5.78 3.31
C ILE A 162 -20.20 6.40 3.10
N ASN A 163 -20.36 7.33 2.14
CA ASN A 163 -21.51 8.22 2.07
C ASN A 163 -22.42 8.12 0.84
N GLU A 164 -22.14 7.28 -0.16
CA GLU A 164 -23.09 7.07 -1.27
C GLU A 164 -24.02 5.87 -1.01
N LYS A 165 -24.85 5.98 0.03
CA LYS A 165 -26.08 5.18 0.11
C LYS A 165 -27.09 5.77 -0.87
N LYS A 166 -27.36 5.08 -1.98
CA LYS A 166 -28.60 5.29 -2.75
C LYS A 166 -29.73 4.46 -2.17
#